data_AF-A0A1E5GII1-F1
#
_entry.id   AF-A0A1E5GII1-F1
#
_cell.length_a   1.000
_cell.length_b   1.000
_cell.length_c   1.000
_cell.angle_alpha   90.00
_cell.angle_beta   90.00
_cell.angle_gamma   90.00
#
_symmetry.space_group_name_H-M   'P 1'
#
loop_
_entity.id
_entity.type
_entity.pdbx_description
1 polymer ?
#
loop_
_entity_poly.entity_id
_entity_poly.type
_entity_poly.pdbx_seq_one_letter_code
_entity_poly.pdbx_strand_id
1 'polypeptide(L)' 'MNAYMKIRRENKMSREELAERLQLPVGTIVCIEKATTPVPSMHFKENFKRIFNVTDSVIEAVQENG' A
#
# COMPACT_ATOMS: atom_id res chain seq x y z
N MET A 1 -6.80 -5.38 9.18
CA MET A 1 -6.76 -4.45 8.01
C MET A 1 -5.30 -4.40 7.57
N ASN A 2 -4.95 -4.57 6.29
CA ASN A 2 -3.52 -4.70 5.96
C ASN A 2 -2.74 -3.37 6.08
N ALA A 3 -1.42 -3.47 6.17
CA ALA A 3 -0.55 -2.32 6.39
C ALA A 3 -0.68 -1.24 5.30
N TYR A 4 -0.75 -1.65 4.03
CA TYR A 4 -0.90 -0.72 2.90
C TYR A 4 -2.20 0.09 2.98
N MET A 5 -3.31 -0.56 3.34
CA MET A 5 -4.60 0.09 3.53
C MET A 5 -4.56 1.08 4.69
N LYS A 6 -3.91 0.71 5.80
CA LYS A 6 -3.78 1.56 7.00
C LYS A 6 -2.94 2.80 6.70
N ILE A 7 -1.74 2.64 6.16
CA ILE A 7 -0.82 3.74 5.82
C ILE A 7 -1.47 4.72 4.84
N ARG A 8 -2.15 4.21 3.78
CA ARG A 8 -2.85 5.08 2.83
C ARG A 8 -3.94 5.91 3.51
N ARG A 9 -4.75 5.30 4.38
CA ARG A 9 -5.84 5.97 5.08
C ARG A 9 -5.35 7.02 6.08
N GLU A 10 -4.27 6.73 6.81
CA GLU A 10 -3.64 7.70 7.73
C GLU A 10 -3.13 8.94 6.98
N ASN A 11 -2.66 8.75 5.75
CA ASN A 11 -2.26 9.83 4.85
C ASN A 11 -3.43 10.47 4.06
N LYS A 12 -4.68 10.08 4.35
CA LYS A 12 -5.90 10.61 3.71
C LYS A 12 -5.92 10.50 2.17
N MET A 13 -5.16 9.56 1.60
CA MET A 13 -5.06 9.35 0.15
C MET A 13 -6.15 8.40 -0.34
N SER A 14 -6.80 8.70 -1.47
CA SER A 14 -7.79 7.79 -2.08
C SER A 14 -7.11 6.60 -2.78
N ARG A 15 -7.87 5.56 -3.16
CA ARG A 15 -7.29 4.44 -3.91
C ARG A 15 -6.93 4.86 -5.32
N GLU A 16 -7.76 5.73 -5.89
CA GLU A 16 -7.62 6.34 -7.21
C GLU A 16 -6.34 7.17 -7.27
N GLU A 17 -6.09 8.00 -6.26
CA GLU A 17 -4.87 8.81 -6.18
C GLU A 17 -3.62 7.93 -6.02
N LEU A 18 -3.68 6.90 -5.16
CA LEU A 18 -2.56 5.96 -5.02
C LEU A 18 -2.29 5.20 -6.33
N ALA A 19 -3.35 4.76 -7.01
CA ALA A 19 -3.28 4.07 -8.29
C ALA A 19 -2.63 4.95 -9.36
N GLU A 20 -3.02 6.23 -9.43
CA GLU A 20 -2.44 7.23 -10.33
C GLU A 20 -0.95 7.44 -10.05
N ARG A 21 -0.57 7.65 -8.78
CA ARG A 21 0.84 7.84 -8.40
C ARG A 21 1.71 6.61 -8.69
N LEU A 22 1.14 5.41 -8.56
CA LEU A 22 1.82 4.15 -8.85
C LEU A 22 1.76 3.74 -10.32
N GLN A 23 0.98 4.44 -11.16
CA GLN A 23 0.69 4.04 -12.54
C GLN A 23 0.14 2.61 -12.63
N LEU A 24 -0.78 2.27 -11.73
CA LEU A 24 -1.42 0.96 -11.64
C LEU A 24 -2.94 1.08 -11.76
N PRO A 25 -3.66 0.03 -12.19
CA PRO A 25 -5.11 -0.01 -12.10
C PRO A 25 -5.59 0.08 -10.64
N VAL A 26 -6.67 0.82 -10.39
CA VAL A 26 -7.26 0.91 -9.03
C VAL A 26 -7.65 -0.46 -8.47
N GLY A 27 -8.05 -1.40 -9.34
CA GLY A 27 -8.34 -2.78 -8.98
C GLY A 27 -7.13 -3.50 -8.36
N THR A 28 -5.91 -3.19 -8.78
CA THR A 28 -4.69 -3.72 -8.18
C THR A 28 -4.53 -3.24 -6.74
N ILE A 29 -4.81 -1.97 -6.46
CA ILE A 29 -4.80 -1.43 -5.09
C ILE A 29 -5.84 -2.14 -4.23
N VAL A 30 -7.04 -2.36 -4.76
CA VAL A 30 -8.11 -3.10 -4.05
C VAL A 30 -7.68 -4.53 -3.74
N CYS A 31 -7.09 -5.25 -4.70
CA CYS A 31 -6.62 -6.63 -4.49
C CYS A 31 -5.51 -6.68 -3.43
N ILE A 32 -4.57 -5.74 -3.46
CA ILE A 32 -3.52 -5.63 -2.45
C ILE A 32 -4.13 -5.39 -1.08
N GLU A 33 -5.00 -4.38 -0.93
CA GLU A 33 -5.63 -4.04 0.36
C GLU A 33 -6.51 -5.17 0.93
N LYS A 34 -7.17 -5.94 0.07
CA LYS A 34 -7.97 -7.12 0.47
C LYS A 34 -7.13 -8.35 0.75
N ALA A 35 -5.80 -8.28 0.58
CA ALA A 35 -4.88 -9.41 0.67
C ALA A 35 -5.26 -10.59 -0.26
N THR A 36 -5.97 -10.33 -1.35
CA THR A 36 -6.24 -11.35 -2.38
C THR A 36 -5.02 -11.60 -3.26
N THR A 37 -4.09 -10.65 -3.28
CA THR A 37 -2.75 -10.83 -3.85
C THR A 37 -1.79 -11.19 -2.72
N PRO A 38 -1.23 -12.41 -2.70
CA PRO A 38 -0.47 -12.91 -1.56
C PRO A 38 0.84 -12.16 -1.31
N VAL A 39 1.43 -11.53 -2.36
CA VAL A 39 2.62 -10.69 -2.22
C VAL A 39 2.56 -9.54 -3.23
N PRO A 40 2.55 -8.27 -2.79
CA PRO A 40 2.72 -7.15 -3.70
C PRO A 40 4.09 -7.23 -4.39
N SER A 41 4.16 -6.88 -5.68
CA SER A 41 5.42 -6.91 -6.42
C SER A 41 6.47 -6.01 -5.74
N MET A 42 7.76 -6.33 -5.95
CA MET A 42 8.85 -5.51 -5.43
C MET A 42 8.73 -4.06 -5.92
N HIS A 43 8.33 -3.86 -7.17
CA HIS A 43 8.11 -2.53 -7.75
C HIS A 43 7.01 -1.74 -7.02
N PHE A 44 5.89 -2.41 -6.69
CA PHE A 44 4.84 -1.79 -5.87
C PHE A 44 5.39 -1.36 -4.51
N LYS A 45 6.10 -2.25 -3.81
CA LYS A 45 6.65 -1.96 -2.48
C LYS A 45 7.60 -0.76 -2.50
N GLU A 46 8.53 -0.71 -3.44
CA GLU A 46 9.49 0.39 -3.57
C GLU A 46 8.81 1.73 -3.85
N ASN A 47 7.86 1.77 -4.79
CA ASN A 47 7.16 3.01 -5.10
C ASN A 47 6.21 3.43 -3.98
N PHE A 48 5.55 2.49 -3.31
CA PHE A 48 4.71 2.77 -2.15
C PHE A 48 5.53 3.40 -1.01
N LYS A 49 6.70 2.82 -0.70
CA LYS A 49 7.64 3.38 0.28
C LYS A 49 8.03 4.82 -0.05
N ARG A 50 8.31 5.12 -1.32
CA ARG A 50 8.64 6.48 -1.78
C ARG A 50 7.46 7.45 -1.66
N ILE A 51 6.25 7.04 -2.04
CA ILE A 51 5.05 7.91 -2.00
C ILE A 51 4.72 8.33 -0.56
N PHE A 52 4.82 7.41 0.38
CA PHE A 52 4.46 7.66 1.78
C PHE A 52 5.65 7.95 2.70
N ASN A 53 6.87 7.98 2.15
CA ASN A 53 8.12 8.13 2.89
C ASN A 53 8.21 7.15 4.08
N VAL A 54 7.95 5.86 3.82
CA VAL A 54 7.98 4.77 4.81
C VAL A 54 9.03 3.71 4.46
N THR A 55 9.48 2.96 5.46
CA THR A 55 10.41 1.82 5.32
C THR A 55 9.67 0.48 5.41
N ASP A 56 10.36 -0.61 5.07
CA ASP A 56 9.81 -1.96 5.28
C ASP A 56 9.49 -2.22 6.75
N SER A 57 10.33 -1.76 7.68
CA SER A 57 10.08 -1.86 9.13
C SER A 57 8.80 -1.15 9.58
N VAL A 58 8.45 0.00 8.98
CA VAL A 58 7.18 0.68 9.26
C VAL A 58 6.00 -0.15 8.73
N ILE A 59 6.12 -0.72 7.52
CA ILE A 59 5.08 -1.57 6.93
C ILE A 59 4.86 -2.82 7.80
N GLU A 60 5.94 -3.47 8.23
CA GLU A 60 5.92 -4.66 9.11
C GLU A 60 5.31 -4.35 10.48
N ALA A 61 5.74 -3.26 11.14
CA ALA A 61 5.19 -2.86 12.43
C ALA A 61 3.67 -2.57 12.36
N VAL A 62 3.19 -2.00 11.26
CA VAL A 62 1.75 -1.75 11.05
C VAL A 62 1.00 -3.06 10.81
N GLN A 63 1.64 -4.06 10.19
CA GLN A 63 1.05 -5.38 9.93
C GLN A 63 0.93 -6.24 11.19
N GLU A 64 1.88 -6.15 12.12
CA GLU A 64 1.84 -6.89 13.39
C GLU A 64 0.82 -6.33 14.39
N ASN A 65 0.46 -5.05 14.26
CA ASN A 65 -0.43 -4.34 15.19
C ASN A 65 -1.85 -4.09 14.62
N GLY A 66 -2.32 -4.84 13.62
CA GLY A 66 -3.55 -4.52 12.87
C GLY A 66 -4.38 -5.71 12.36
#